data_AF-A0A2V9HV29-F1
#
_entry.id   AF-A0A2V9HV29-F1
#
_cell.length_a   1.000
_cell.length_b   1.000
_cell.length_c   1.000
_cell.angle_alpha   90.00
_cell.angle_beta   90.00
_cell.angle_gamma   90.00
#
_symmetry.space_group_name_H-M   'P 1'
#
loop_
_entity.id
_entity.type
_entity.pdbx_description
1 polymer ?
#
loop_
_entity_poly.entity_id
_entity_poly.type
_entity_poly.pdbx_seq_one_letter_code
_entity_poly.pdbx_strand_id
1 'polypeptide(L)'
;MWKSTDGGNGWEPIFDKQSAAAIGSIAVAPSDPSVIWVGTGEAWAIRDSDVMGNGVYVSLDAGKIWTHAGLDDTGRIGRILIDPKNPDIVFVCALGRATGPQQERGVYRTNDRGQHWERVLFADENTGCSGLTMDTHNPRVLFAGMWHVEMHTWGEFSGGPGSAIYVSRDGGTKWTKLEAHGLPKPPLGKIDVAVAPTNSQRVFALIQTKDQGSVWRSDDGGENWQIVNYQRPLIGRAGYYIRIAVSSGSDNEVFVANSSFYRSLDGGEVFQEVPWGGDTHDIWIDPLNPDRFVITDDGGMHITTVHGRGFHRVTLPIGQMYHVAVDEQVPYYVYSNMQDGPNMRGLNTTSSEVGEYRWDRRMGGCESGFTLPDPSDPNIVWSSCYANEVTRWDARTRTARSVSPWIHTLDSPPNELKYRCHWTPPLAIDPFDHNTVYYGCQVIFKTNNGGQSWTVISPDLSTQDPSHIVSSGGIVGDNLGQFYGEVVFAIAPSKLQQGLIWAGTNDGQIWYTKNGGTNWTNVTKNIKGLPAWGTMTSIEPSHFDPGSAYVSVDFHLVDNRDPFIYKTTDFGNTWTQIIGGLPKHPLAYVRVIAEDPSVRGLLFAGTGNAIY
;
A
#
# COMPACT_ATOMS: atom_id res chain seq x y z
N MET A 1 -13.11 -9.73 -0.77
CA MET A 1 -12.92 -11.04 -1.45
C MET A 1 -14.11 -11.34 -2.33
N TRP A 2 -13.86 -11.93 -3.49
CA TRP A 2 -14.89 -12.26 -4.48
C TRP A 2 -14.79 -13.73 -4.90
N LYS A 3 -15.93 -14.33 -5.26
CA LYS A 3 -16.01 -15.72 -5.70
C LYS A 3 -16.71 -15.82 -7.05
N SER A 4 -16.18 -16.68 -7.91
CA SER A 4 -16.81 -17.10 -9.16
C SER A 4 -17.00 -18.61 -9.17
N THR A 5 -18.07 -19.06 -9.83
CA THR A 5 -18.38 -20.50 -10.04
C THR A 5 -18.62 -20.85 -11.51
N ASP A 6 -18.45 -19.89 -12.42
CA ASP A 6 -18.79 -20.00 -13.84
C ASP A 6 -17.60 -19.64 -14.77
N GLY A 7 -16.37 -19.83 -14.27
CA GLY A 7 -15.14 -19.56 -15.02
C GLY A 7 -14.73 -18.09 -15.07
N GLY A 8 -15.24 -17.26 -14.16
CA GLY A 8 -14.89 -15.83 -14.06
C GLY A 8 -15.85 -14.89 -14.78
N ASN A 9 -17.02 -15.38 -15.20
CA ASN A 9 -18.04 -14.55 -15.86
C ASN A 9 -18.89 -13.78 -14.83
N GLY A 10 -19.21 -14.42 -13.71
CA GLY A 10 -19.93 -13.83 -12.57
C GLY A 10 -19.09 -13.86 -11.30
N TRP A 11 -19.22 -12.80 -10.50
CA TRP A 11 -18.51 -12.64 -9.22
C TRP A 11 -19.45 -12.15 -8.12
N GLU A 12 -19.38 -12.80 -6.96
CA GLU A 12 -20.11 -12.41 -5.75
C GLU A 12 -19.12 -12.00 -4.64
N PRO A 13 -19.38 -10.92 -3.89
CA PRO A 13 -18.56 -10.57 -2.75
C PRO A 13 -18.92 -11.50 -1.58
N ILE A 14 -17.90 -12.08 -0.94
CA ILE A 14 -18.09 -13.10 0.11
C ILE A 14 -17.45 -12.74 1.44
N PHE A 15 -16.88 -11.53 1.60
CA PHE A 15 -16.09 -11.16 2.79
C PHE A 15 -16.36 -9.76 3.33
N ASP A 16 -17.35 -9.03 2.79
CA ASP A 16 -17.62 -7.62 3.11
C ASP A 16 -18.05 -7.36 4.56
N LYS A 17 -18.38 -8.42 5.31
CA LYS A 17 -18.77 -8.33 6.73
C LYS A 17 -17.59 -8.43 7.69
N GLN A 18 -16.39 -8.72 7.20
CA GLN A 18 -15.20 -8.84 8.05
C GLN A 18 -14.52 -7.50 8.23
N SER A 19 -13.76 -7.35 9.31
CA SER A 19 -13.18 -6.07 9.72
C SER A 19 -11.95 -5.65 8.91
N ALA A 20 -11.35 -6.55 8.14
CA ALA A 20 -10.18 -6.26 7.31
C ALA A 20 -10.55 -6.30 5.83
N ALA A 21 -10.21 -5.24 5.10
CA ALA A 21 -10.47 -5.12 3.66
C ALA A 21 -9.27 -5.55 2.81
N ALA A 22 -8.05 -5.27 3.27
CA ALA A 22 -6.82 -5.64 2.57
C ALA A 22 -6.53 -7.14 2.71
N ILE A 23 -6.23 -7.79 1.59
CA ILE A 23 -6.01 -9.23 1.49
C ILE A 23 -4.64 -9.47 0.86
N GLY A 24 -3.75 -10.15 1.57
CA GLY A 24 -2.42 -10.50 1.07
C GLY A 24 -2.34 -11.91 0.50
N SER A 25 -3.22 -12.83 0.91
CA SER A 25 -3.21 -14.20 0.40
C SER A 25 -4.56 -14.90 0.48
N ILE A 26 -4.81 -15.77 -0.50
CA ILE A 26 -5.98 -16.64 -0.59
C ILE A 26 -5.48 -18.05 -0.89
N ALA A 27 -5.98 -19.04 -0.16
CA ALA A 27 -5.71 -20.45 -0.47
C ALA A 27 -7.01 -21.27 -0.38
N VAL A 28 -7.22 -22.15 -1.36
CA VAL A 28 -8.32 -23.11 -1.39
C VAL A 28 -7.73 -24.51 -1.24
N ALA A 29 -8.26 -25.32 -0.34
CA ALA A 29 -7.68 -26.63 -0.08
C ALA A 29 -7.87 -27.58 -1.29
N PRO A 30 -6.80 -28.20 -1.82
CA PRO A 30 -6.91 -29.10 -2.97
C PRO A 30 -7.76 -30.35 -2.70
N SER A 31 -7.78 -30.82 -1.44
CA SER A 31 -8.52 -32.01 -1.00
C SER A 31 -9.98 -31.73 -0.63
N ASP A 32 -10.33 -30.48 -0.34
CA ASP A 32 -11.71 -30.04 -0.05
C ASP A 32 -11.89 -28.56 -0.43
N PRO A 33 -12.41 -28.26 -1.63
CA PRO A 33 -12.62 -26.88 -2.10
C PRO A 33 -13.61 -26.05 -1.26
N SER A 34 -14.30 -26.65 -0.28
CA SER A 34 -15.12 -25.93 0.69
C SER A 34 -14.28 -25.19 1.73
N VAL A 35 -13.04 -25.62 1.95
CA VAL A 35 -12.11 -25.02 2.89
C VAL A 35 -11.30 -23.93 2.20
N ILE A 36 -11.51 -22.69 2.64
CA ILE A 36 -10.85 -21.50 2.10
C ILE A 36 -10.18 -20.75 3.24
N TRP A 37 -8.92 -20.38 3.04
CA TRP A 37 -8.14 -19.56 3.95
C TRP A 37 -7.84 -18.21 3.32
N VAL A 38 -7.94 -17.16 4.14
CA VAL A 38 -7.69 -15.78 3.75
C VAL A 38 -6.74 -15.15 4.74
N GLY A 39 -5.59 -14.68 4.25
CA GLY A 39 -4.62 -13.90 4.99
C GLY A 39 -4.82 -12.42 4.69
N THR A 40 -4.94 -11.61 5.75
CA THR A 40 -5.22 -10.18 5.61
C THR A 40 -3.96 -9.32 5.65
N GLY A 41 -4.10 -8.08 5.19
CA GLY A 41 -3.04 -7.07 5.10
C GLY A 41 -2.31 -7.09 3.78
N GLU A 42 -1.94 -5.91 3.31
CA GLU A 42 -1.16 -5.73 2.09
C GLU A 42 0.30 -6.13 2.33
N ALA A 43 0.70 -7.30 1.85
CA ALA A 43 2.02 -7.84 2.13
C ALA A 43 3.13 -7.23 1.27
N TRP A 44 2.79 -6.34 0.34
CA TRP A 44 3.76 -5.65 -0.52
C TRP A 44 4.03 -4.29 0.15
N ALA A 45 5.30 -3.95 0.38
CA ALA A 45 5.70 -2.78 1.15
C ALA A 45 5.64 -1.52 0.28
N ILE A 46 4.46 -1.18 -0.24
CA ILE A 46 4.33 -0.27 -1.39
C ILE A 46 4.60 1.18 -1.01
N ARG A 47 3.97 1.63 0.09
CA ARG A 47 3.87 3.04 0.49
C ARG A 47 3.27 3.18 1.89
N ASP A 48 3.31 4.39 2.43
CA ASP A 48 2.80 4.76 3.75
C ASP A 48 1.26 4.75 3.93
N SER A 49 0.55 4.66 2.80
CA SER A 49 -0.91 4.55 2.70
C SER A 49 -1.40 3.11 2.58
N ASP A 50 -0.51 2.13 2.75
CA ASP A 50 -0.89 0.72 2.79
C ASP A 50 -1.81 0.39 3.99
N VAL A 51 -2.52 -0.72 3.86
CA VAL A 51 -3.53 -1.14 4.84
C VAL A 51 -3.11 -2.42 5.54
N MET A 52 -3.00 -2.32 6.86
CA MET A 52 -2.69 -3.44 7.73
C MET A 52 -3.82 -4.49 7.71
N GLY A 53 -3.45 -5.73 8.01
CA GLY A 53 -4.35 -6.83 8.28
C GLY A 53 -4.54 -7.08 9.76
N ASN A 54 -5.42 -8.02 10.08
CA ASN A 54 -5.67 -8.50 11.44
C ASN A 54 -5.61 -10.03 11.54
N GLY A 55 -4.72 -10.65 10.77
CA GLY A 55 -4.45 -12.09 10.82
C GLY A 55 -5.17 -12.89 9.73
N VAL A 56 -5.63 -14.09 10.10
CA VAL A 56 -6.15 -15.10 9.16
C VAL A 56 -7.63 -15.40 9.41
N TYR A 57 -8.34 -15.75 8.36
CA TYR A 57 -9.73 -16.22 8.41
C TYR A 57 -9.84 -17.55 7.67
N VAL A 58 -10.76 -18.39 8.14
CA VAL A 58 -11.10 -19.66 7.51
C VAL A 58 -12.60 -19.73 7.24
N SER A 59 -12.97 -20.29 6.10
CA SER A 59 -14.32 -20.72 5.78
C SER A 59 -14.32 -22.21 5.50
N LEU A 60 -15.35 -22.91 5.98
CA LEU A 60 -15.54 -24.35 5.77
C LEU A 60 -16.73 -24.66 4.84
N ASP A 61 -17.36 -23.63 4.29
CA ASP A 61 -18.57 -23.71 3.48
C ASP A 61 -18.46 -22.91 2.18
N ALA A 62 -17.24 -22.83 1.65
CA ALA A 62 -16.89 -22.13 0.42
C ALA A 62 -17.20 -20.63 0.44
N GLY A 63 -16.97 -19.98 1.59
CA GLY A 63 -17.02 -18.53 1.76
C GLY A 63 -18.34 -17.96 2.28
N LYS A 64 -19.29 -18.79 2.74
CA LYS A 64 -20.57 -18.28 3.26
C LYS A 64 -20.44 -17.78 4.69
N ILE A 65 -19.70 -18.52 5.51
CA ILE A 65 -19.36 -18.17 6.89
C ILE A 65 -17.85 -18.13 7.02
N TRP A 66 -17.37 -17.09 7.69
CA TRP A 66 -15.96 -16.89 8.01
C TRP A 66 -15.76 -16.92 9.52
N THR A 67 -14.71 -17.60 9.94
CA THR A 67 -14.23 -17.60 11.31
C THR A 67 -12.84 -16.98 11.31
N HIS A 68 -12.64 -15.99 12.18
CA HIS A 68 -11.32 -15.44 12.43
C HIS A 68 -10.47 -16.48 13.17
N ALA A 69 -9.29 -16.76 12.64
CA ALA A 69 -8.45 -17.88 13.01
C ALA A 69 -7.10 -17.42 13.62
N GLY A 70 -7.05 -16.21 14.19
CA GLY A 70 -5.89 -15.70 14.92
C GLY A 70 -4.81 -15.04 14.05
N LEU A 71 -3.59 -14.95 14.61
CA LEU A 71 -2.42 -14.23 14.05
C LEU A 71 -2.61 -12.71 13.91
N ASP A 72 -3.36 -12.12 14.82
CA ASP A 72 -3.86 -10.73 14.78
C ASP A 72 -2.75 -9.68 14.64
N ASP A 73 -1.62 -9.92 15.30
CA ASP A 73 -0.48 -9.00 15.33
C ASP A 73 0.55 -9.23 14.21
N THR A 74 0.29 -10.18 13.31
CA THR A 74 1.16 -10.39 12.13
C THR A 74 1.12 -9.22 11.16
N GLY A 75 0.02 -8.47 11.07
CA GLY A 75 -0.12 -7.30 10.20
C GLY A 75 -0.21 -7.63 8.70
N ARG A 76 0.68 -8.46 8.14
CA ARG A 76 0.74 -8.78 6.71
C ARG A 76 0.97 -10.27 6.47
N ILE A 77 0.02 -10.92 5.81
CA ILE A 77 0.12 -12.32 5.39
C ILE A 77 0.42 -12.40 3.89
N GLY A 78 1.64 -12.77 3.53
CA GLY A 78 2.08 -12.81 2.13
C GLY A 78 1.70 -14.09 1.39
N ARG A 79 1.67 -15.24 2.08
CA ARG A 79 1.32 -16.55 1.49
C ARG A 79 0.64 -17.47 2.49
N ILE A 80 -0.29 -18.28 2.00
CA ILE A 80 -0.88 -19.42 2.71
C ILE A 80 -0.69 -20.66 1.84
N LEU A 81 -0.17 -21.73 2.43
CA LEU A 81 -0.08 -23.05 1.80
C LEU A 81 -0.92 -24.04 2.60
N ILE A 82 -1.67 -24.89 1.91
CA ILE A 82 -2.48 -25.95 2.50
C ILE A 82 -1.92 -27.28 2.02
N ASP A 83 -1.75 -28.24 2.94
CA ASP A 83 -1.31 -29.58 2.55
C ASP A 83 -2.29 -30.19 1.52
N PRO A 84 -1.79 -30.75 0.41
CA PRO A 84 -2.64 -31.20 -0.70
C PRO A 84 -3.55 -32.38 -0.32
N LYS A 85 -3.25 -33.10 0.76
CA LYS A 85 -3.99 -34.28 1.21
C LYS A 85 -4.71 -34.08 2.54
N ASN A 86 -4.35 -33.06 3.32
CA ASN A 86 -4.97 -32.77 4.61
C ASN A 86 -5.25 -31.26 4.78
N PRO A 87 -6.52 -30.81 4.69
CA PRO A 87 -6.86 -29.38 4.79
C PRO A 87 -6.65 -28.80 6.21
N ASP A 88 -6.32 -29.63 7.19
CA ASP A 88 -6.08 -29.21 8.58
C ASP A 88 -4.64 -28.72 8.79
N ILE A 89 -3.73 -29.09 7.88
CA ILE A 89 -2.33 -28.69 7.89
C ILE A 89 -2.15 -27.48 6.99
N VAL A 90 -1.86 -26.34 7.61
CA VAL A 90 -1.75 -25.05 6.91
C VAL A 90 -0.51 -24.32 7.37
N PHE A 91 0.21 -23.72 6.42
CA PHE A 91 1.35 -22.85 6.66
C PHE A 91 1.03 -21.42 6.27
N VAL A 92 1.44 -20.47 7.09
CA VAL A 92 1.23 -19.03 6.88
C VAL A 92 2.58 -18.33 6.87
N CYS A 93 2.85 -17.61 5.78
CA CYS A 93 4.02 -16.76 5.59
C CYS A 93 3.67 -15.34 6.06
N ALA A 94 4.12 -14.98 7.26
CA ALA A 94 3.89 -13.69 7.88
C ALA A 94 5.11 -12.76 7.67
N LEU A 95 4.92 -11.72 6.86
CA LEU A 95 5.94 -10.68 6.66
C LEU A 95 6.10 -9.82 7.91
N GLY A 96 5.00 -9.61 8.63
CA GLY A 96 4.97 -8.75 9.80
C GLY A 96 4.37 -7.38 9.52
N ARG A 97 4.25 -6.56 10.57
CA ARG A 97 3.85 -5.16 10.46
C ARG A 97 4.88 -4.32 9.72
N ALA A 98 6.12 -4.79 9.55
CA ALA A 98 7.15 -4.07 8.79
C ALA A 98 7.38 -2.62 9.24
N THR A 99 6.91 -2.21 10.42
CA THR A 99 6.99 -0.83 10.93
C THR A 99 7.89 -0.71 12.16
N GLY A 100 8.51 -1.83 12.52
CA GLY A 100 9.40 -1.98 13.66
C GLY A 100 9.78 -3.45 13.92
N PRO A 101 10.63 -3.67 14.92
CA PRO A 101 10.90 -4.99 15.48
C PRO A 101 9.64 -5.65 16.05
N GLN A 102 9.39 -6.92 15.73
CA GLN A 102 8.26 -7.68 16.28
C GLN A 102 8.53 -9.19 16.33
N GLN A 103 7.85 -9.90 17.24
CA GLN A 103 7.98 -11.35 17.35
C GLN A 103 7.03 -12.08 16.40
N GLU A 104 6.04 -11.40 15.83
CA GLU A 104 4.96 -12.06 15.11
C GLU A 104 5.33 -12.37 13.64
N ARG A 105 6.58 -12.14 13.24
CA ARG A 105 7.12 -12.49 11.91
C ARG A 105 7.43 -13.99 11.78
N GLY A 106 7.49 -14.48 10.54
CA GLY A 106 8.01 -15.81 10.25
C GLY A 106 7.05 -16.72 9.49
N VAL A 107 7.26 -18.04 9.63
CA VAL A 107 6.32 -19.04 9.12
C VAL A 107 5.60 -19.67 10.30
N TYR A 108 4.26 -19.69 10.23
CA TYR A 108 3.41 -20.38 11.18
C TYR A 108 2.85 -21.65 10.57
N ARG A 109 2.63 -22.66 11.40
CA ARG A 109 1.94 -23.91 11.04
C ARG A 109 0.79 -24.13 12.01
N THR A 110 -0.34 -24.60 11.47
CA THR A 110 -1.39 -25.25 12.25
C THR A 110 -1.59 -26.68 11.72
N ASN A 111 -2.00 -27.58 12.61
CA ASN A 111 -2.39 -28.96 12.27
C ASN A 111 -3.84 -29.27 12.68
N ASP A 112 -4.61 -28.24 13.06
CA ASP A 112 -5.95 -28.36 13.63
C ASP A 112 -6.90 -27.25 13.14
N ARG A 113 -6.69 -26.79 11.89
CA ARG A 113 -7.47 -25.74 11.23
C ARG A 113 -7.44 -24.39 11.94
N GLY A 114 -6.27 -23.99 12.44
CA GLY A 114 -6.02 -22.68 13.03
C GLY A 114 -6.59 -22.51 14.43
N GLN A 115 -6.93 -23.61 15.12
CA GLN A 115 -7.23 -23.54 16.56
C GLN A 115 -5.95 -23.25 17.34
N HIS A 116 -4.83 -23.82 16.91
CA HIS A 116 -3.51 -23.52 17.45
C HIS A 116 -2.50 -23.24 16.34
N TRP A 117 -1.59 -22.31 16.63
CA TRP A 117 -0.50 -21.92 15.73
C TRP A 117 0.85 -22.13 16.40
N GLU A 118 1.77 -22.71 15.64
CA GLU A 118 3.18 -22.87 15.99
C GLU A 118 4.03 -22.01 15.05
N ARG A 119 4.87 -21.12 15.60
CA ARG A 119 5.87 -20.39 14.80
C ARG A 119 7.03 -21.34 14.50
N VAL A 120 7.04 -21.90 13.30
CA VAL A 120 7.97 -22.94 12.88
C VAL A 120 9.25 -22.40 12.25
N LEU A 121 9.23 -21.19 11.72
CA LEU A 121 10.43 -20.48 11.25
C LEU A 121 10.41 -19.05 11.77
N PHE A 122 11.52 -18.62 12.37
CA PHE A 122 11.76 -17.25 12.80
C PHE A 122 13.25 -16.93 12.60
N ALA A 123 13.54 -15.86 11.86
CA ALA A 123 14.91 -15.42 11.63
C ALA A 123 15.35 -14.45 12.73
N ASP A 124 14.66 -13.31 12.83
CA ASP A 124 14.80 -12.30 13.87
C ASP A 124 13.56 -11.38 13.85
N GLU A 125 13.54 -10.38 14.74
CA GLU A 125 12.40 -9.47 14.92
C GLU A 125 12.17 -8.48 13.75
N ASN A 126 13.14 -8.32 12.86
CA ASN A 126 13.10 -7.40 11.72
C ASN A 126 12.86 -8.13 10.40
N THR A 127 12.83 -9.46 10.42
CA THR A 127 12.82 -10.30 9.22
C THR A 127 11.57 -11.16 9.14
N GLY A 128 10.77 -10.93 8.10
CA GLY A 128 9.52 -11.63 7.84
C GLY A 128 9.62 -12.66 6.72
N CYS A 129 8.60 -13.51 6.61
CA CYS A 129 8.47 -14.39 5.46
C CYS A 129 7.88 -13.59 4.28
N SER A 130 8.58 -13.57 3.14
CA SER A 130 8.15 -12.91 1.90
C SER A 130 7.74 -13.88 0.79
N GLY A 131 8.23 -15.12 0.85
CA GLY A 131 7.92 -16.18 -0.11
C GLY A 131 7.88 -17.53 0.59
N LEU A 132 6.95 -18.39 0.17
CA LEU A 132 6.77 -19.72 0.74
C LEU A 132 6.23 -20.67 -0.34
N THR A 133 6.89 -21.81 -0.50
CA THR A 133 6.48 -22.86 -1.45
C THR A 133 6.63 -24.25 -0.82
N MET A 134 5.84 -25.20 -1.31
CA MET A 134 5.78 -26.58 -0.86
C MET A 134 5.87 -27.49 -2.08
N ASP A 135 6.66 -28.55 -1.98
CA ASP A 135 6.71 -29.59 -3.00
C ASP A 135 5.38 -30.38 -3.00
N THR A 136 4.68 -30.35 -4.14
CA THR A 136 3.36 -31.00 -4.29
C THR A 136 3.45 -32.52 -4.26
N HIS A 137 4.61 -33.11 -4.60
CA HIS A 137 4.83 -34.56 -4.53
C HIS A 137 5.23 -35.02 -3.13
N ASN A 138 5.89 -34.16 -2.36
CA ASN A 138 6.32 -34.44 -1.00
C ASN A 138 6.12 -33.19 -0.12
N PRO A 139 4.92 -33.00 0.47
CA PRO A 139 4.57 -31.79 1.23
C PRO A 139 5.39 -31.59 2.52
N ARG A 140 6.28 -32.53 2.84
CA ARG A 140 7.28 -32.36 3.91
C ARG A 140 8.46 -31.47 3.49
N VAL A 141 8.65 -31.22 2.20
CA VAL A 141 9.69 -30.34 1.68
C VAL A 141 9.10 -28.96 1.40
N LEU A 142 9.62 -27.95 2.09
CA LEU A 142 9.20 -26.55 1.97
C LEU A 142 10.43 -25.65 1.80
N PHE A 143 10.25 -24.56 1.05
CA PHE A 143 11.23 -23.48 0.96
C PHE A 143 10.57 -22.17 1.37
N ALA A 144 11.31 -21.35 2.11
CA ALA A 144 10.88 -20.02 2.52
C ALA A 144 11.94 -18.99 2.12
N GLY A 145 11.49 -17.89 1.50
CA GLY A 145 12.25 -16.67 1.35
C GLY A 145 11.95 -15.74 2.53
N MET A 146 12.98 -15.35 3.26
CA MET A 146 12.90 -14.42 4.37
C MET A 146 13.46 -13.05 3.95
N TRP A 147 12.82 -11.98 4.40
CA TRP A 147 13.12 -10.60 4.02
C TRP A 147 13.15 -9.68 5.23
N HIS A 148 14.30 -9.05 5.45
CA HIS A 148 14.47 -7.98 6.42
C HIS A 148 13.98 -6.67 5.82
N VAL A 149 12.90 -6.12 6.39
CA VAL A 149 12.26 -4.89 5.93
C VAL A 149 11.63 -4.09 7.07
N GLU A 150 11.79 -2.78 6.97
CA GLU A 150 11.16 -1.76 7.81
C GLU A 150 10.67 -0.59 6.95
N MET A 151 9.48 -0.08 7.26
CA MET A 151 8.79 1.01 6.57
C MET A 151 8.46 2.10 7.58
N HIS A 152 8.86 3.31 7.23
CA HIS A 152 8.46 4.55 7.90
C HIS A 152 7.96 5.55 6.87
N THR A 153 7.35 6.66 7.29
CA THR A 153 6.95 7.72 6.35
C THR A 153 8.11 8.37 5.58
N TRP A 154 9.34 8.13 6.03
CA TRP A 154 10.56 8.65 5.43
C TRP A 154 11.44 7.60 4.73
N GLY A 155 11.01 6.34 4.64
CA GLY A 155 11.73 5.34 3.86
C GLY A 155 11.22 3.91 4.02
N GLU A 156 11.36 3.12 2.96
CA GLU A 156 11.44 1.65 3.00
C GLU A 156 12.92 1.25 3.11
N PHE A 157 13.27 0.59 4.20
CA PHE A 157 14.60 0.08 4.49
C PHE A 157 14.61 -1.44 4.29
N SER A 158 15.41 -1.91 3.34
CA SER A 158 15.51 -3.31 2.94
C SER A 158 16.99 -3.72 2.84
N GLY A 159 17.27 -5.01 2.99
CA GLY A 159 18.61 -5.57 2.81
C GLY A 159 19.37 -5.90 4.09
N GLY A 160 18.68 -6.00 5.22
CA GLY A 160 19.30 -6.37 6.49
C GLY A 160 19.79 -7.82 6.56
N PRO A 161 20.50 -8.19 7.66
CA PRO A 161 21.25 -9.44 7.76
C PRO A 161 20.39 -10.71 7.87
N GLY A 162 19.10 -10.59 8.19
CA GLY A 162 18.19 -11.72 8.37
C GLY A 162 17.64 -12.30 7.06
N SER A 163 17.74 -11.58 5.94
CA SER A 163 17.26 -12.05 4.64
C SER A 163 18.03 -13.29 4.17
N ALA A 164 17.32 -14.38 3.90
CA ALA A 164 17.90 -15.64 3.43
C ALA A 164 16.83 -16.60 2.90
N ILE A 165 17.26 -17.67 2.23
CA ILE A 165 16.41 -18.81 1.89
C ILE A 165 16.57 -19.87 2.97
N TYR A 166 15.46 -20.48 3.38
CA TYR A 166 15.43 -21.61 4.31
C TYR A 166 14.74 -22.79 3.64
N VAL A 167 15.19 -24.00 3.98
CA VAL A 167 14.56 -25.25 3.57
C VAL A 167 14.14 -26.06 4.79
N SER A 168 12.96 -26.67 4.72
CA SER A 168 12.55 -27.76 5.60
C SER A 168 12.36 -29.03 4.78
N ARG A 169 12.71 -30.18 5.37
CA ARG A 169 12.50 -31.51 4.76
C ARG A 169 11.66 -32.44 5.64
N ASP A 170 11.08 -31.91 6.72
CA ASP A 170 10.35 -32.66 7.75
C ASP A 170 8.99 -32.02 8.11
N GLY A 171 8.34 -31.38 7.13
CA GLY A 171 7.03 -30.77 7.30
C GLY A 171 7.06 -29.48 8.10
N GLY A 172 8.15 -28.72 7.98
CA GLY A 172 8.35 -27.44 8.66
C GLY A 172 8.79 -27.56 10.11
N THR A 173 9.09 -28.77 10.63
CA THR A 173 9.48 -28.92 12.04
C THR A 173 10.89 -28.40 12.29
N LYS A 174 11.80 -28.59 11.33
CA LYS A 174 13.13 -28.00 11.31
C LYS A 174 13.35 -27.25 10.00
N TRP A 175 13.96 -26.07 10.13
CA TRP A 175 14.40 -25.25 9.01
C TRP A 175 15.91 -25.08 9.03
N THR A 176 16.53 -25.22 7.86
CA THR A 176 17.95 -24.99 7.65
C THR A 176 18.10 -23.76 6.77
N LYS A 177 18.82 -22.75 7.27
CA LYS A 177 19.25 -21.61 6.47
C LYS A 177 20.22 -22.09 5.40
N LEU A 178 19.94 -21.76 4.14
CA LEU A 178 20.84 -22.09 3.03
C LEU A 178 21.97 -21.05 2.99
N GLU A 179 23.21 -21.50 3.17
CA GLU A 179 24.41 -20.67 3.11
C GLU A 179 25.41 -21.27 2.13
N ALA A 180 26.09 -20.44 1.33
CA ALA A 180 27.01 -20.88 0.27
C ALA A 180 26.33 -21.82 -0.76
N HIS A 181 27.10 -22.50 -1.61
CA HIS A 181 26.60 -23.35 -2.72
C HIS A 181 25.98 -22.60 -3.91
N GLY A 182 26.53 -21.43 -4.26
CA GLY A 182 26.17 -20.69 -5.49
C GLY A 182 25.04 -19.65 -5.34
N LEU A 183 24.47 -19.53 -4.14
CA LEU A 183 23.60 -18.42 -3.74
C LEU A 183 24.38 -17.09 -3.57
N PRO A 184 23.70 -15.93 -3.68
CA PRO A 184 24.36 -14.63 -3.52
C PRO A 184 24.73 -14.36 -2.06
N LYS A 185 25.67 -13.45 -1.85
CA LYS A 185 26.08 -12.99 -0.53
C LYS A 185 25.23 -11.80 -0.08
N PRO A 186 24.97 -11.64 1.23
CA PRO A 186 24.33 -10.44 1.77
C PRO A 186 25.06 -9.14 1.40
N PRO A 187 24.35 -7.99 1.36
CA PRO A 187 22.93 -7.82 1.69
C PRO A 187 21.99 -8.39 0.61
N LEU A 188 20.87 -8.99 1.05
CA LEU A 188 19.81 -9.52 0.19
C LEU A 188 18.47 -8.86 0.53
N GLY A 189 17.71 -8.47 -0.49
CA GLY A 189 16.42 -7.82 -0.31
C GLY A 189 15.28 -8.82 -0.25
N LYS A 190 14.12 -8.50 -0.84
CA LYS A 190 12.97 -9.42 -0.88
C LYS A 190 13.31 -10.69 -1.68
N ILE A 191 12.77 -11.82 -1.22
CA ILE A 191 13.01 -13.14 -1.78
C ILE A 191 11.68 -13.87 -1.97
N ASP A 192 11.42 -14.37 -3.18
CA ASP A 192 10.38 -15.38 -3.43
C ASP A 192 10.99 -16.67 -3.99
N VAL A 193 10.32 -17.79 -3.74
CA VAL A 193 10.80 -19.14 -4.03
C VAL A 193 9.69 -19.99 -4.64
N ALA A 194 10.04 -20.84 -5.61
CA ALA A 194 9.11 -21.75 -6.25
C ALA A 194 9.73 -23.12 -6.52
N VAL A 195 9.07 -24.20 -6.08
CA VAL A 195 9.39 -25.57 -6.51
C VAL A 195 8.60 -25.89 -7.78
N ALA A 196 9.25 -26.48 -8.78
CA ALA A 196 8.59 -26.85 -10.02
C ALA A 196 7.57 -27.99 -9.79
N PRO A 197 6.28 -27.81 -10.16
CA PRO A 197 5.27 -28.83 -9.93
C PRO A 197 5.54 -30.15 -10.65
N THR A 198 6.28 -30.15 -11.76
CA THR A 198 6.60 -31.35 -12.54
C THR A 198 7.92 -32.01 -12.13
N ASN A 199 8.73 -31.37 -11.28
CA ASN A 199 10.05 -31.84 -10.90
C ASN A 199 10.48 -31.31 -9.53
N SER A 200 10.34 -32.14 -8.49
CA SER A 200 10.70 -31.78 -7.11
C SER A 200 12.18 -31.45 -6.89
N GLN A 201 13.06 -31.77 -7.86
CA GLN A 201 14.47 -31.39 -7.80
C GLN A 201 14.72 -29.98 -8.34
N ARG A 202 13.79 -29.40 -9.09
CA ARG A 202 13.95 -28.08 -9.67
C ARG A 202 13.30 -27.01 -8.80
N VAL A 203 14.12 -26.11 -8.28
CA VAL A 203 13.71 -25.02 -7.41
C VAL A 203 14.27 -23.71 -7.93
N PHE A 204 13.45 -22.65 -7.90
CA PHE A 204 13.83 -21.31 -8.29
C PHE A 204 13.78 -20.36 -7.11
N ALA A 205 14.67 -19.37 -7.12
CA ALA A 205 14.65 -18.25 -6.20
C ALA A 205 14.81 -16.94 -6.97
N LEU A 206 13.88 -16.01 -6.75
CA LEU A 206 13.93 -14.63 -7.24
C LEU A 206 14.41 -13.76 -6.08
N ILE A 207 15.62 -13.18 -6.21
CA ILE A 207 16.31 -12.54 -5.08
C ILE A 207 16.69 -11.12 -5.49
N GLN A 208 16.22 -10.11 -4.75
CA GLN A 208 16.67 -8.74 -4.94
C GLN A 208 18.16 -8.63 -4.53
N THR A 209 19.03 -8.31 -5.49
CA THR A 209 20.46 -8.06 -5.26
C THR A 209 20.94 -6.82 -6.00
N LYS A 210 22.02 -6.21 -5.50
CA LYS A 210 22.61 -5.00 -6.10
C LYS A 210 23.35 -5.24 -7.42
N ASP A 211 24.06 -6.37 -7.54
CA ASP A 211 24.99 -6.69 -8.65
C ASP A 211 25.25 -8.20 -8.86
N GLN A 212 24.58 -9.11 -8.13
CA GLN A 212 24.94 -10.54 -8.10
C GLN A 212 24.07 -11.46 -8.98
N GLY A 213 22.90 -10.99 -9.41
CA GLY A 213 21.95 -11.77 -10.21
C GLY A 213 20.51 -11.35 -9.92
N SER A 214 19.55 -12.02 -10.56
CA SER A 214 18.12 -11.82 -10.29
C SER A 214 17.39 -13.15 -10.05
N VAL A 215 17.72 -14.19 -10.82
CA VAL A 215 17.11 -15.53 -10.66
C VAL A 215 18.19 -16.59 -10.46
N TRP A 216 17.96 -17.45 -9.47
CA TRP A 216 18.75 -18.64 -9.17
C TRP A 216 17.91 -19.89 -9.39
N ARG A 217 18.57 -20.96 -9.83
CA ARG A 217 17.99 -22.29 -10.02
C ARG A 217 18.82 -23.32 -9.26
N SER A 218 18.14 -24.27 -8.63
CA SER A 218 18.71 -25.53 -8.17
C SER A 218 18.08 -26.67 -8.98
N ASP A 219 18.89 -27.68 -9.32
CA ASP A 219 18.49 -28.88 -10.07
C ASP A 219 18.64 -30.16 -9.22
N ASP A 220 18.92 -30.02 -7.93
CA ASP A 220 19.13 -31.11 -6.96
C ASP A 220 18.35 -30.91 -5.65
N GLY A 221 17.20 -30.24 -5.76
CA GLY A 221 16.26 -30.07 -4.66
C GLY A 221 16.74 -29.10 -3.58
N GLY A 222 17.53 -28.09 -3.97
CA GLY A 222 17.98 -26.98 -3.13
C GLY A 222 19.36 -27.15 -2.49
N GLU A 223 20.12 -28.19 -2.84
CA GLU A 223 21.45 -28.45 -2.27
C GLU A 223 22.54 -27.59 -2.94
N ASN A 224 22.51 -27.46 -4.27
CA ASN A 224 23.37 -26.56 -5.03
C ASN A 224 22.55 -25.62 -5.91
N TRP A 225 23.02 -24.39 -6.02
CA TRP A 225 22.36 -23.31 -6.76
C TRP A 225 23.29 -22.73 -7.82
N GLN A 226 22.68 -22.23 -8.89
CA GLN A 226 23.36 -21.49 -9.95
C GLN A 226 22.56 -20.23 -10.29
N ILE A 227 23.26 -19.13 -10.52
CA ILE A 227 22.66 -17.93 -11.08
C ILE A 227 22.32 -18.24 -12.53
N VAL A 228 21.05 -18.12 -12.91
CA VAL A 228 20.60 -18.37 -14.29
C VAL A 228 20.27 -17.08 -15.03
N ASN A 229 20.04 -15.97 -14.31
CA ASN A 229 19.64 -14.72 -14.95
C ASN A 229 20.07 -13.46 -14.19
N TYR A 230 20.37 -12.40 -14.95
CA TYR A 230 20.82 -11.08 -14.47
C TYR A 230 19.90 -9.91 -14.86
N GLN A 231 18.76 -10.16 -15.52
CA GLN A 231 17.84 -9.12 -15.97
C GLN A 231 17.23 -8.36 -14.79
N ARG A 232 17.63 -7.10 -14.65
CA ARG A 232 17.18 -6.21 -13.58
C ARG A 232 15.68 -5.93 -13.50
N PRO A 233 14.94 -5.83 -14.61
CA PRO A 233 13.51 -5.62 -14.54
C PRO A 233 12.75 -6.69 -13.73
N LEU A 234 13.33 -7.89 -13.54
CA LEU A 234 12.71 -8.96 -12.75
C LEU A 234 12.65 -8.66 -11.25
N ILE A 235 13.52 -7.78 -10.75
CA ILE A 235 13.69 -7.47 -9.31
C ILE A 235 13.66 -5.95 -9.04
N GLY A 236 13.14 -5.16 -9.99
CA GLY A 236 12.90 -3.74 -9.78
C GLY A 236 11.84 -3.51 -8.71
N ARG A 237 11.99 -2.44 -7.92
CA ARG A 237 11.03 -2.01 -6.88
C ARG A 237 10.57 -3.15 -5.98
N ALA A 238 11.53 -3.87 -5.38
CA ALA A 238 11.24 -5.18 -4.82
C ALA A 238 10.23 -5.17 -3.66
N GLY A 239 10.15 -4.08 -2.90
CA GLY A 239 9.13 -3.92 -1.86
C GLY A 239 7.71 -4.06 -2.43
N TYR A 240 7.48 -3.42 -3.58
CA TYR A 240 6.24 -3.46 -4.34
C TYR A 240 6.07 -4.78 -5.11
N TYR A 241 7.14 -5.31 -5.74
CA TYR A 241 7.05 -6.55 -6.52
C TYR A 241 8.13 -7.57 -6.19
N ILE A 242 7.77 -8.84 -6.08
CA ILE A 242 8.66 -9.98 -6.33
C ILE A 242 7.75 -11.20 -6.24
N ARG A 243 7.54 -11.88 -7.36
CA ARG A 243 6.73 -13.09 -7.41
C ARG A 243 7.20 -13.99 -8.52
N ILE A 244 7.54 -15.24 -8.18
CA ILE A 244 7.97 -16.25 -9.15
C ILE A 244 7.03 -17.45 -9.10
N ALA A 245 6.67 -17.97 -10.28
CA ALA A 245 5.87 -19.18 -10.41
C ALA A 245 6.41 -20.06 -11.53
N VAL A 246 6.20 -21.37 -11.42
CA VAL A 246 6.60 -22.36 -12.42
C VAL A 246 5.34 -23.03 -12.97
N SER A 247 5.28 -23.21 -14.27
CA SER A 247 4.16 -23.85 -14.96
C SER A 247 3.90 -25.27 -14.43
N SER A 248 2.64 -25.66 -14.34
CA SER A 248 2.24 -27.03 -13.98
C SER A 248 2.49 -28.04 -15.10
N GLY A 249 2.86 -27.57 -16.30
CA GLY A 249 3.12 -28.42 -17.47
C GLY A 249 4.59 -28.59 -17.83
N SER A 250 5.47 -27.73 -17.33
CA SER A 250 6.90 -27.74 -17.67
C SER A 250 7.72 -27.00 -16.62
N ASP A 251 8.78 -27.64 -16.12
CA ASP A 251 9.74 -27.04 -15.19
C ASP A 251 10.76 -26.12 -15.89
N ASN A 252 10.66 -25.95 -17.21
CA ASN A 252 11.38 -24.93 -17.97
C ASN A 252 10.56 -23.65 -18.17
N GLU A 253 9.25 -23.69 -17.94
CA GLU A 253 8.40 -22.51 -18.09
C GLU A 253 8.23 -21.80 -16.75
N VAL A 254 8.77 -20.59 -16.67
CA VAL A 254 8.85 -19.79 -15.44
C VAL A 254 8.25 -18.42 -15.68
N PHE A 255 7.46 -17.93 -14.74
CA PHE A 255 6.84 -16.63 -14.77
C PHE A 255 7.35 -15.76 -13.64
N VAL A 256 7.54 -14.46 -13.91
CA VAL A 256 7.84 -13.45 -12.90
C VAL A 256 6.82 -12.32 -13.01
N ALA A 257 6.13 -12.03 -11.91
CA ALA A 257 5.27 -10.86 -11.77
C ALA A 257 6.11 -9.70 -11.21
N ASN A 258 6.12 -8.59 -11.96
CA ASN A 258 6.71 -7.31 -11.57
C ASN A 258 5.82 -6.18 -12.14
N SER A 259 6.33 -4.94 -12.19
CA SER A 259 5.74 -3.83 -12.95
C SER A 259 5.37 -4.23 -14.39
N SER A 260 6.09 -5.16 -14.98
CA SER A 260 5.69 -5.91 -16.18
C SER A 260 5.67 -7.41 -15.91
N PHE A 261 5.00 -8.17 -16.78
CA PHE A 261 4.93 -9.63 -16.67
C PHE A 261 5.99 -10.29 -17.56
N TYR A 262 6.76 -11.21 -16.99
CA TYR A 262 7.86 -11.88 -17.68
C TYR A 262 7.67 -13.39 -17.74
N ARG A 263 8.06 -13.97 -18.88
CA ARG A 263 8.04 -15.42 -19.12
C ARG A 263 9.40 -15.91 -19.63
N SER A 264 9.85 -17.03 -19.09
CA SER A 264 10.95 -17.84 -19.60
C SER A 264 10.44 -19.21 -20.03
N LEU A 265 11.08 -19.80 -21.05
CA LEU A 265 10.79 -21.13 -21.59
C LEU A 265 12.00 -22.09 -21.51
N ASP A 266 13.09 -21.62 -20.92
CA ASP A 266 14.40 -22.28 -20.87
C ASP A 266 14.89 -22.47 -19.42
N GLY A 267 13.96 -22.57 -18.48
CA GLY A 267 14.28 -22.79 -17.07
C GLY A 267 14.92 -21.56 -16.43
N GLY A 268 14.41 -20.37 -16.76
CA GLY A 268 14.79 -19.10 -16.16
C GLY A 268 16.02 -18.44 -16.74
N GLU A 269 16.59 -18.92 -17.86
CA GLU A 269 17.82 -18.35 -18.44
C GLU A 269 17.54 -17.05 -19.19
N VAL A 270 16.45 -17.01 -19.98
CA VAL A 270 16.01 -15.81 -20.70
C VAL A 270 14.56 -15.51 -20.39
N PHE A 271 14.28 -14.30 -19.89
CA PHE A 271 12.93 -13.79 -19.72
C PHE A 271 12.58 -12.79 -20.82
N GLN A 272 11.39 -12.98 -21.38
CA GLN A 272 10.74 -12.06 -22.31
C GLN A 272 9.56 -11.40 -21.60
N GLU A 273 9.44 -10.09 -21.77
CA GLU A 273 8.23 -9.38 -21.37
C GLU A 273 7.07 -9.83 -22.27
N VAL A 274 5.93 -10.12 -21.66
CA VAL A 274 4.70 -10.49 -22.37
C VAL A 274 3.56 -9.55 -21.98
N PRO A 275 2.68 -9.17 -22.92
CA PRO A 275 1.65 -8.16 -22.68
C PRO A 275 0.41 -8.77 -21.98
N TRP A 276 0.62 -9.44 -20.85
CA TRP A 276 -0.44 -10.18 -20.13
C TRP A 276 -1.01 -9.42 -18.92
N GLY A 277 -0.42 -8.28 -18.56
CA GLY A 277 -0.81 -7.38 -17.47
C GLY A 277 0.23 -6.25 -17.32
N GLY A 278 0.03 -5.38 -16.33
CA GLY A 278 1.00 -4.34 -15.92
C GLY A 278 0.78 -4.02 -14.45
N ASP A 279 1.84 -3.82 -13.68
CA ASP A 279 1.80 -3.80 -12.21
C ASP A 279 1.20 -5.10 -11.63
N THR A 280 1.86 -6.21 -11.99
CA THR A 280 1.38 -7.56 -11.65
C THR A 280 1.90 -8.03 -10.30
N HIS A 281 0.99 -8.55 -9.47
CA HIS A 281 1.24 -8.85 -8.06
C HIS A 281 1.17 -10.32 -7.69
N ASP A 282 0.35 -11.11 -8.37
CA ASP A 282 0.23 -12.54 -8.10
C ASP A 282 -0.12 -13.36 -9.32
N ILE A 283 0.18 -14.65 -9.20
CA ILE A 283 0.01 -15.66 -10.24
C ILE A 283 -0.62 -16.88 -9.60
N TRP A 284 -1.76 -17.31 -10.12
CA TRP A 284 -2.33 -18.62 -9.82
C TRP A 284 -2.29 -19.48 -11.09
N ILE A 285 -1.73 -20.68 -10.99
CA ILE A 285 -1.64 -21.64 -12.09
C ILE A 285 -2.43 -22.86 -11.69
N ASP A 286 -3.31 -23.34 -12.56
CA ASP A 286 -4.06 -24.56 -12.31
C ASP A 286 -3.09 -25.76 -12.22
N PRO A 287 -3.07 -26.50 -11.10
CA PRO A 287 -2.18 -27.64 -10.92
C PRO A 287 -2.45 -28.79 -11.89
N LEU A 288 -3.62 -28.84 -12.53
CA LEU A 288 -4.02 -29.92 -13.45
C LEU A 288 -4.00 -29.49 -14.92
N ASN A 289 -3.87 -28.20 -15.22
CA ASN A 289 -3.93 -27.70 -16.59
C ASN A 289 -3.05 -26.45 -16.79
N PRO A 290 -1.88 -26.56 -17.42
CA PRO A 290 -0.98 -25.42 -17.65
C PRO A 290 -1.54 -24.37 -18.62
N ASP A 291 -2.61 -24.68 -19.37
CA ASP A 291 -3.27 -23.70 -20.22
C ASP A 291 -4.16 -22.73 -19.42
N ARG A 292 -4.45 -23.07 -18.14
CA ARG A 292 -5.32 -22.28 -17.26
C ARG A 292 -4.55 -21.62 -16.13
N PHE A 293 -4.47 -20.29 -16.17
CA PHE A 293 -3.87 -19.50 -15.10
C PHE A 293 -4.51 -18.11 -15.00
N VAL A 294 -4.29 -17.47 -13.87
CA VAL A 294 -4.77 -16.14 -13.51
C VAL A 294 -3.57 -15.27 -13.13
N ILE A 295 -3.54 -14.06 -13.67
CA ILE A 295 -2.61 -13.01 -13.28
C ILE A 295 -3.43 -11.90 -12.64
N THR A 296 -2.97 -11.36 -11.51
CA THR A 296 -3.61 -10.20 -10.89
C THR A 296 -2.72 -8.97 -11.01
N ASP A 297 -3.34 -7.84 -11.27
CA ASP A 297 -2.71 -6.53 -11.36
C ASP A 297 -3.58 -5.44 -10.73
N ASP A 298 -3.06 -4.21 -10.69
CA ASP A 298 -3.76 -3.05 -10.11
C ASP A 298 -5.10 -2.74 -10.83
N GLY A 299 -5.31 -3.28 -12.04
CA GLY A 299 -6.54 -3.17 -12.82
C GLY A 299 -7.53 -4.33 -12.66
N GLY A 300 -7.23 -5.33 -11.85
CA GLY A 300 -8.07 -6.50 -11.59
C GLY A 300 -7.37 -7.83 -11.84
N MET A 301 -7.99 -8.70 -12.64
CA MET A 301 -7.40 -10.01 -12.96
C MET A 301 -7.61 -10.44 -14.41
N HIS A 302 -6.64 -11.19 -14.90
CA HIS A 302 -6.53 -11.67 -16.26
C HIS A 302 -6.55 -13.20 -16.25
N ILE A 303 -7.64 -13.80 -16.74
CA ILE A 303 -7.83 -15.26 -16.75
C ILE A 303 -7.59 -15.78 -18.15
N THR A 304 -6.75 -16.81 -18.30
CA THR A 304 -6.59 -17.53 -19.56
C THR A 304 -6.95 -19.01 -19.38
N THR A 305 -7.44 -19.62 -20.44
CA THR A 305 -7.63 -21.08 -20.57
C THR A 305 -6.98 -21.61 -21.85
N VAL A 306 -6.17 -20.79 -22.51
CA VAL A 306 -5.50 -21.06 -23.79
C VAL A 306 -4.03 -20.65 -23.71
N HIS A 307 -3.44 -20.75 -22.51
CA HIS A 307 -2.01 -20.58 -22.29
C HIS A 307 -1.47 -19.22 -22.75
N GLY A 308 -2.15 -18.15 -22.33
CA GLY A 308 -1.73 -16.77 -22.59
C GLY A 308 -1.89 -16.30 -24.04
N ARG A 309 -2.47 -17.11 -24.94
CA ARG A 309 -2.86 -16.68 -26.30
C ARG A 309 -4.04 -15.71 -26.31
N GLY A 310 -4.77 -15.61 -25.20
CA GLY A 310 -5.88 -14.70 -25.00
C GLY A 310 -6.32 -14.70 -23.53
N PHE A 311 -6.91 -13.59 -23.09
CA PHE A 311 -7.34 -13.39 -21.71
C PHE A 311 -8.79 -12.90 -21.64
N HIS A 312 -9.52 -13.42 -20.67
CA HIS A 312 -10.74 -12.83 -20.14
C HIS A 312 -10.34 -11.88 -19.01
N ARG A 313 -10.54 -10.58 -19.21
CA ARG A 313 -10.25 -9.57 -18.19
C ARG A 313 -11.47 -9.41 -17.28
N VAL A 314 -11.23 -9.51 -15.98
CA VAL A 314 -12.24 -9.30 -14.93
C VAL A 314 -11.89 -8.01 -14.20
N THR A 315 -12.85 -7.09 -14.15
CA THR A 315 -12.79 -5.88 -13.35
C THR A 315 -13.86 -5.96 -12.27
N LEU A 316 -13.41 -5.97 -11.01
CA LEU A 316 -14.29 -5.96 -9.84
C LEU A 316 -14.55 -4.50 -9.43
N PRO A 317 -15.68 -4.19 -8.75
CA PRO A 317 -15.97 -2.86 -8.25
C PRO A 317 -15.15 -2.58 -6.96
N ILE A 318 -13.82 -2.66 -7.08
CA ILE A 318 -12.83 -2.37 -6.04
C ILE A 318 -12.12 -1.06 -6.38
N GLY A 319 -11.65 -0.34 -5.37
CA GLY A 319 -10.88 0.89 -5.60
C GLY A 319 -10.20 1.36 -4.32
N GLN A 320 -8.93 1.75 -4.46
CA GLN A 320 -8.22 2.52 -3.45
C GLN A 320 -8.38 4.00 -3.80
N MET A 321 -9.23 4.70 -3.04
CA MET A 321 -9.49 6.13 -3.22
C MET A 321 -8.56 6.93 -2.30
N TYR A 322 -7.85 7.92 -2.84
CA TYR A 322 -6.89 8.72 -2.08
C TYR A 322 -7.56 9.85 -1.30
N HIS A 323 -8.31 10.69 -1.99
CA HIS A 323 -8.95 11.87 -1.43
C HIS A 323 -10.36 12.02 -2.00
N VAL A 324 -11.26 12.62 -1.23
CA VAL A 324 -12.64 12.90 -1.64
C VAL A 324 -12.93 14.38 -1.42
N ALA A 325 -13.58 15.01 -2.40
CA ALA A 325 -14.11 16.37 -2.27
C ALA A 325 -15.52 16.43 -2.85
N VAL A 326 -16.26 17.48 -2.50
CA VAL A 326 -17.58 17.79 -3.06
C VAL A 326 -17.65 19.26 -3.47
N ASP A 327 -18.52 19.58 -4.42
CA ASP A 327 -18.90 20.97 -4.71
C ASP A 327 -20.25 21.34 -4.08
N GLU A 328 -20.65 22.60 -4.26
CA GLU A 328 -21.88 23.17 -3.69
C GLU A 328 -23.03 23.21 -4.72
N GLN A 329 -22.93 22.51 -5.84
CA GLN A 329 -24.01 22.44 -6.83
C GLN A 329 -25.20 21.63 -6.29
N VAL A 330 -26.39 21.78 -6.88
CA VAL A 330 -27.54 20.93 -6.54
C VAL A 330 -28.16 20.36 -7.82
N PRO A 331 -28.03 19.06 -8.09
CA PRO A 331 -27.23 18.06 -7.35
C PRO A 331 -25.72 18.37 -7.34
N TYR A 332 -25.01 18.00 -6.26
CA TYR A 332 -23.56 18.23 -6.13
C TYR A 332 -22.76 17.12 -6.82
N TYR A 333 -21.54 17.44 -7.23
CA TYR A 333 -20.56 16.45 -7.69
C TYR A 333 -19.68 15.97 -6.54
N VAL A 334 -19.35 14.69 -6.57
CA VAL A 334 -18.32 14.05 -5.76
C VAL A 334 -17.07 13.90 -6.63
N TYR A 335 -15.91 14.25 -6.10
CA TYR A 335 -14.60 14.23 -6.76
C TYR A 335 -13.68 13.27 -6.03
N SER A 336 -12.88 12.50 -6.76
CA SER A 336 -11.88 11.63 -6.14
C SER A 336 -10.79 11.19 -7.13
N ASN A 337 -9.76 10.56 -6.57
CA ASN A 337 -8.61 9.99 -7.28
C ASN A 337 -8.48 8.53 -6.86
N MET A 338 -8.28 7.64 -7.84
CA MET A 338 -8.21 6.20 -7.63
C MET A 338 -6.85 5.68 -8.08
N GLN A 339 -6.24 4.79 -7.30
CA GLN A 339 -5.01 4.09 -7.69
C GLN A 339 -5.16 3.42 -9.07
N ASP A 340 -4.14 3.61 -9.91
CA ASP A 340 -3.99 3.27 -11.34
C ASP A 340 -5.18 3.69 -12.22
N GLY A 341 -6.00 4.57 -11.66
CA GLY A 341 -7.17 5.16 -12.27
C GLY A 341 -6.95 6.65 -12.53
N PRO A 342 -7.79 7.24 -13.39
CA PRO A 342 -7.82 8.68 -13.52
C PRO A 342 -8.47 9.28 -12.27
N ASN A 343 -8.22 10.57 -12.02
CA ASN A 343 -9.16 11.33 -11.23
C ASN A 343 -10.53 11.39 -11.91
N MET A 344 -11.57 11.58 -11.11
CA MET A 344 -12.94 11.47 -11.56
C MET A 344 -13.90 12.34 -10.76
N ARG A 345 -15.01 12.73 -11.38
CA ARG A 345 -16.16 13.31 -10.70
C ARG A 345 -17.48 12.78 -11.21
N GLY A 346 -18.49 12.71 -10.35
CA GLY A 346 -19.84 12.28 -10.71
C GLY A 346 -20.89 12.88 -9.79
N LEU A 347 -22.14 12.95 -10.26
CA LEU A 347 -23.24 13.47 -9.45
C LEU A 347 -23.52 12.55 -8.26
N ASN A 348 -23.81 13.15 -7.10
CA ASN A 348 -24.20 12.44 -5.88
C ASN A 348 -25.50 11.62 -6.01
N THR A 349 -26.31 11.94 -7.02
CA THR A 349 -27.59 11.29 -7.32
C THR A 349 -27.47 10.16 -8.35
N THR A 350 -26.26 9.88 -8.85
CA THR A 350 -26.05 8.82 -9.85
C THR A 350 -26.40 7.45 -9.25
N SER A 351 -27.51 6.85 -9.70
CA SER A 351 -27.92 5.50 -9.28
C SER A 351 -27.28 4.43 -10.16
N SER A 352 -27.00 3.25 -9.59
CA SER A 352 -26.46 2.09 -10.29
C SER A 352 -27.42 1.44 -11.31
N GLU A 353 -28.70 1.81 -11.35
CA GLU A 353 -29.72 1.18 -12.20
C GLU A 353 -29.74 1.68 -13.66
N VAL A 354 -29.12 2.82 -13.96
CA VAL A 354 -29.14 3.41 -15.31
C VAL A 354 -27.74 3.27 -15.92
N GLY A 355 -27.59 2.32 -16.85
CA GLY A 355 -26.34 1.80 -17.41
C GLY A 355 -25.42 2.76 -18.19
N GLU A 356 -25.33 4.03 -17.83
CA GLU A 356 -24.28 4.95 -18.27
C GLU A 356 -23.65 5.65 -17.06
N TYR A 357 -22.52 5.13 -16.60
CA TYR A 357 -21.65 5.80 -15.63
C TYR A 357 -21.12 7.12 -16.23
N ARG A 358 -21.84 8.24 -16.05
CA ARG A 358 -21.34 9.56 -16.48
C ARG A 358 -20.46 10.20 -15.41
N TRP A 359 -19.43 9.47 -14.99
CA TRP A 359 -18.31 10.07 -14.27
C TRP A 359 -17.39 10.71 -15.29
N ASP A 360 -17.17 12.02 -15.20
CA ASP A 360 -16.09 12.68 -15.92
C ASP A 360 -14.78 12.12 -15.37
N ARG A 361 -13.82 11.83 -16.25
CA ARG A 361 -12.51 11.26 -15.90
C ARG A 361 -11.41 12.07 -16.59
N ARG A 362 -10.19 12.02 -16.03
CA ARG A 362 -8.98 12.63 -16.61
C ARG A 362 -9.05 14.17 -16.67
N MET A 363 -9.33 14.78 -15.53
CA MET A 363 -9.40 16.23 -15.33
C MET A 363 -8.02 16.83 -14.95
N GLY A 364 -6.92 16.27 -15.47
CA GLY A 364 -5.54 16.63 -15.08
C GLY A 364 -5.08 15.95 -13.79
N GLY A 365 -3.81 16.11 -13.39
CA GLY A 365 -3.24 15.39 -12.25
C GLY A 365 -3.23 13.87 -12.49
N CYS A 366 -3.22 13.09 -11.42
CA CYS A 366 -3.19 11.62 -11.50
C CYS A 366 -3.88 10.94 -10.30
N GLU A 367 -3.60 9.66 -10.12
CA GLU A 367 -4.14 8.77 -9.08
C GLU A 367 -3.95 9.23 -7.64
N SER A 368 -2.83 9.87 -7.30
CA SER A 368 -2.38 10.01 -5.90
C SER A 368 -2.76 11.32 -5.24
N GLY A 369 -3.06 12.33 -6.06
CA GLY A 369 -3.23 13.69 -5.57
C GLY A 369 -4.66 14.01 -5.14
N PHE A 370 -4.88 15.29 -4.88
CA PHE A 370 -6.19 15.86 -4.61
C PHE A 370 -6.90 16.19 -5.91
N THR A 371 -8.23 16.18 -5.91
CA THR A 371 -9.08 16.74 -6.99
C THR A 371 -10.11 17.64 -6.34
N LEU A 372 -9.88 18.95 -6.39
CA LEU A 372 -10.67 19.96 -5.69
C LEU A 372 -11.44 20.84 -6.68
N PRO A 373 -12.79 20.89 -6.61
CA PRO A 373 -13.55 21.89 -7.34
C PRO A 373 -13.25 23.29 -6.80
N ASP A 374 -13.18 24.26 -7.70
CA ASP A 374 -13.16 25.67 -7.30
C ASP A 374 -14.51 26.03 -6.63
N PRO A 375 -14.49 26.65 -5.43
CA PRO A 375 -15.70 26.88 -4.65
C PRO A 375 -16.64 27.94 -5.26
N SER A 376 -16.17 28.76 -6.20
CA SER A 376 -16.97 29.80 -6.87
C SER A 376 -17.28 29.49 -8.34
N ASP A 377 -16.49 28.63 -8.98
CA ASP A 377 -16.65 28.26 -10.38
C ASP A 377 -16.45 26.75 -10.59
N PRO A 378 -17.51 25.94 -10.51
CA PRO A 378 -17.39 24.47 -10.55
C PRO A 378 -16.94 23.90 -11.91
N ASN A 379 -16.73 24.75 -12.91
CA ASN A 379 -16.05 24.34 -14.13
C ASN A 379 -14.53 24.23 -13.93
N ILE A 380 -13.99 24.84 -12.90
CA ILE A 380 -12.56 24.82 -12.61
C ILE A 380 -12.29 23.76 -11.57
N VAL A 381 -11.35 22.87 -11.88
CA VAL A 381 -10.90 21.82 -10.96
C VAL A 381 -9.39 21.91 -10.83
N TRP A 382 -8.91 21.92 -9.60
CA TRP A 382 -7.49 21.83 -9.29
C TRP A 382 -7.16 20.40 -8.94
N SER A 383 -6.14 19.84 -9.59
CA SER A 383 -5.72 18.46 -9.32
C SER A 383 -4.21 18.37 -9.09
N SER A 384 -3.78 17.55 -8.14
CA SER A 384 -2.36 17.24 -7.93
C SER A 384 -2.00 15.80 -8.31
N CYS A 385 -0.71 15.49 -8.29
CA CYS A 385 -0.15 14.17 -8.54
C CYS A 385 1.22 14.05 -7.84
N TYR A 386 1.76 12.84 -7.74
CA TYR A 386 3.17 12.61 -7.45
C TYR A 386 4.09 13.35 -8.45
N ALA A 387 5.40 13.35 -8.21
CA ALA A 387 6.39 14.13 -8.99
C ALA A 387 6.13 15.66 -9.01
N ASN A 388 5.42 16.16 -8.00
CA ASN A 388 5.07 17.57 -7.78
C ASN A 388 4.13 18.18 -8.83
N GLU A 389 3.37 17.36 -9.56
CA GLU A 389 2.48 17.87 -10.58
C GLU A 389 1.23 18.53 -9.97
N VAL A 390 0.90 19.72 -10.48
CA VAL A 390 -0.37 20.41 -10.22
C VAL A 390 -0.96 20.84 -11.56
N THR A 391 -2.26 20.64 -11.71
CA THR A 391 -3.01 21.03 -12.90
C THR A 391 -4.24 21.84 -12.53
N ARG A 392 -4.63 22.71 -13.46
CA ARG A 392 -5.91 23.42 -13.42
C ARG A 392 -6.70 23.04 -14.67
N TRP A 393 -7.81 22.37 -14.48
CA TRP A 393 -8.71 21.93 -15.53
C TRP A 393 -9.91 22.87 -15.67
N ASP A 394 -10.38 23.04 -16.90
CA ASP A 394 -11.59 23.79 -17.24
C ASP A 394 -12.58 22.87 -17.97
N ALA A 395 -13.73 22.63 -17.35
CA ALA A 395 -14.81 21.78 -17.84
C ALA A 395 -15.40 22.25 -19.16
N ARG A 396 -15.34 23.55 -19.44
CA ARG A 396 -15.93 24.17 -20.62
C ARG A 396 -15.12 23.84 -21.87
N THR A 397 -13.80 23.81 -21.73
CA THR A 397 -12.86 23.47 -22.82
C THR A 397 -12.42 22.01 -22.77
N ARG A 398 -12.63 21.32 -21.64
CA ARG A 398 -12.15 19.96 -21.35
C ARG A 398 -10.63 19.83 -21.45
N THR A 399 -9.92 20.84 -20.99
CA THR A 399 -8.45 20.88 -21.03
C THR A 399 -7.88 21.09 -19.64
N ALA A 400 -6.89 20.28 -19.29
CA ALA A 400 -6.02 20.53 -18.13
C ALA A 400 -4.78 21.30 -18.57
N ARG A 401 -4.39 22.30 -17.78
CA ARG A 401 -3.11 23.02 -17.92
C ARG A 401 -2.23 22.68 -16.73
N SER A 402 -0.99 22.26 -16.99
CA SER A 402 0.01 22.14 -15.93
C SER A 402 0.33 23.52 -15.36
N VAL A 403 0.30 23.60 -14.04
CA VAL A 403 0.57 24.78 -13.23
C VAL A 403 1.50 24.43 -12.07
N SER A 404 2.31 23.37 -12.22
CA SER A 404 3.19 22.89 -11.16
C SER A 404 4.16 23.99 -10.70
N PRO A 405 4.34 24.20 -9.39
CA PRO A 405 5.30 25.19 -8.88
C PRO A 405 6.76 24.80 -9.17
N TRP A 406 7.03 23.49 -9.18
CA TRP A 406 8.34 22.91 -9.44
C TRP A 406 8.17 21.44 -9.84
N ILE A 407 8.94 20.95 -10.81
CA ILE A 407 8.91 19.54 -11.25
C ILE A 407 10.31 18.95 -11.07
N HIS A 408 10.39 17.68 -10.71
CA HIS A 408 11.63 16.90 -10.67
C HIS A 408 11.45 15.59 -11.43
N THR A 409 12.55 14.90 -11.73
CA THR A 409 12.52 13.57 -12.34
C THR A 409 12.13 12.53 -11.30
N LEU A 410 11.30 11.56 -11.67
CA LEU A 410 11.08 10.38 -10.84
C LEU A 410 12.41 9.72 -10.45
N ASP A 411 12.44 9.09 -9.28
CA ASP A 411 13.62 8.44 -8.68
C ASP A 411 14.72 9.40 -8.19
N SER A 412 14.43 10.70 -8.03
CA SER A 412 15.39 11.68 -7.51
C SER A 412 15.67 11.46 -6.01
N PRO A 413 16.94 11.48 -5.56
CA PRO A 413 17.26 11.42 -4.14
C PRO A 413 16.63 12.59 -3.35
N PRO A 414 15.96 12.35 -2.22
CA PRO A 414 15.26 13.40 -1.47
C PRO A 414 16.17 14.55 -1.03
N ASN A 415 17.40 14.23 -0.62
CA ASN A 415 18.40 15.21 -0.17
C ASN A 415 18.98 16.09 -1.29
N GLU A 416 18.74 15.75 -2.56
CA GLU A 416 19.18 16.53 -3.73
C GLU A 416 18.06 17.40 -4.31
N LEU A 417 16.82 17.19 -3.86
CA LEU A 417 15.66 17.93 -4.32
C LEU A 417 15.55 19.31 -3.66
N LYS A 418 15.37 20.34 -4.49
CA LYS A 418 15.05 21.70 -4.02
C LYS A 418 13.72 21.74 -3.26
N TYR A 419 12.70 21.04 -3.78
CA TYR A 419 11.39 20.93 -3.15
C TYR A 419 10.95 19.47 -3.13
N ARG A 420 10.88 18.92 -1.92
CA ARG A 420 10.44 17.55 -1.65
C ARG A 420 8.96 17.58 -1.32
N CYS A 421 8.15 16.86 -2.08
CA CYS A 421 6.73 16.78 -1.84
C CYS A 421 6.34 15.31 -1.77
N HIS A 422 5.41 14.98 -0.89
CA HIS A 422 4.94 13.61 -0.73
C HIS A 422 4.28 13.09 -2.01
N TRP A 423 4.06 11.76 -2.10
CA TRP A 423 3.23 11.12 -3.12
C TRP A 423 1.81 11.70 -3.19
N THR A 424 1.29 12.15 -2.05
CA THR A 424 -0.03 12.77 -1.87
C THR A 424 0.10 14.22 -1.36
N PRO A 425 0.71 15.13 -2.15
CA PRO A 425 1.06 16.46 -1.66
C PRO A 425 -0.23 17.28 -1.41
N PRO A 426 -0.39 17.90 -0.22
CA PRO A 426 -1.65 18.54 0.14
C PRO A 426 -1.91 19.77 -0.72
N LEU A 427 -3.17 19.91 -1.13
CA LEU A 427 -3.68 21.01 -1.92
C LEU A 427 -4.89 21.61 -1.18
N ALA A 428 -5.00 22.93 -1.13
CA ALA A 428 -6.13 23.61 -0.50
C ALA A 428 -6.46 24.92 -1.23
N ILE A 429 -7.74 25.31 -1.20
CA ILE A 429 -8.22 26.58 -1.76
C ILE A 429 -8.62 27.49 -0.60
N ASP A 430 -8.26 28.77 -0.65
CA ASP A 430 -8.67 29.75 0.35
C ASP A 430 -10.20 29.95 0.30
N PRO A 431 -10.91 29.81 1.43
CA PRO A 431 -12.38 29.93 1.46
C PRO A 431 -12.89 31.37 1.30
N PHE A 432 -12.02 32.38 1.40
CA PHE A 432 -12.35 33.80 1.21
C PHE A 432 -11.89 34.37 -0.13
N ASP A 433 -10.99 33.68 -0.84
CA ASP A 433 -10.52 34.04 -2.18
C ASP A 433 -10.22 32.79 -3.00
N HIS A 434 -11.17 32.40 -3.85
CA HIS A 434 -11.06 31.19 -4.68
C HIS A 434 -9.88 31.22 -5.68
N ASN A 435 -9.30 32.38 -5.98
CA ASN A 435 -8.10 32.46 -6.81
C ASN A 435 -6.84 32.06 -6.05
N THR A 436 -6.90 32.08 -4.72
CA THR A 436 -5.82 31.70 -3.84
C THR A 436 -5.81 30.18 -3.60
N VAL A 437 -4.73 29.53 -4.05
CA VAL A 437 -4.52 28.09 -3.87
C VAL A 437 -3.18 27.83 -3.21
N TYR A 438 -3.16 26.87 -2.29
CA TYR A 438 -2.02 26.43 -1.53
C TYR A 438 -1.60 25.02 -1.95
N TYR A 439 -0.30 24.78 -2.04
CA TYR A 439 0.27 23.47 -2.36
C TYR A 439 1.47 23.15 -1.47
N GLY A 440 1.49 21.95 -0.89
CA GLY A 440 2.46 21.53 0.12
C GLY A 440 3.58 20.63 -0.39
N CYS A 441 4.79 21.01 -0.02
CA CYS A 441 6.04 20.24 -0.08
C CYS A 441 6.65 20.30 1.33
N GLN A 442 7.98 20.33 1.49
CA GLN A 442 8.55 20.74 2.79
C GLN A 442 8.22 22.20 3.15
N VAL A 443 7.84 23.00 2.14
CA VAL A 443 7.30 24.37 2.26
C VAL A 443 5.89 24.45 1.67
N ILE A 444 5.17 25.54 1.95
CA ILE A 444 3.88 25.85 1.33
C ILE A 444 4.05 26.89 0.23
N PHE A 445 3.58 26.53 -0.97
CA PHE A 445 3.43 27.44 -2.10
C PHE A 445 2.03 28.08 -2.09
N LYS A 446 1.96 29.32 -2.55
CA LYS A 446 0.71 30.06 -2.81
C LYS A 446 0.70 30.57 -4.24
N THR A 447 -0.43 30.43 -4.92
CA THR A 447 -0.77 31.18 -6.14
C THR A 447 -2.02 32.01 -5.88
N ASN A 448 -2.19 33.13 -6.59
CA ASN A 448 -3.41 33.94 -6.62
C ASN A 448 -3.82 34.34 -8.05
N ASN A 449 -3.23 33.68 -9.06
CA ASN A 449 -3.40 34.03 -10.47
C ASN A 449 -3.67 32.79 -11.35
N GLY A 450 -4.36 31.81 -10.76
CA GLY A 450 -4.70 30.57 -11.45
C GLY A 450 -3.47 29.69 -11.76
N GLY A 451 -2.40 29.77 -10.95
CA GLY A 451 -1.22 28.92 -11.09
C GLY A 451 -0.26 29.36 -12.20
N GLN A 452 -0.33 30.63 -12.62
CA GLN A 452 0.67 31.18 -13.56
C GLN A 452 2.00 31.45 -12.87
N SER A 453 1.97 31.79 -11.59
CA SER A 453 3.15 31.87 -10.73
C SER A 453 2.82 31.43 -9.31
N TRP A 454 3.87 31.03 -8.59
CA TRP A 454 3.80 30.60 -7.20
C TRP A 454 4.80 31.36 -6.35
N THR A 455 4.46 31.59 -5.10
CA THR A 455 5.32 32.18 -4.08
C THR A 455 5.40 31.24 -2.89
N VAL A 456 6.60 31.01 -2.37
CA VAL A 456 6.79 30.27 -1.12
C VAL A 456 6.36 31.18 0.03
N ILE A 457 5.40 30.71 0.83
CA ILE A 457 4.80 31.46 1.95
C ILE A 457 5.08 30.81 3.30
N SER A 458 6.04 29.91 3.40
CA SER A 458 6.47 29.33 4.67
C SER A 458 7.97 29.04 4.65
N PRO A 459 8.62 28.94 5.83
CA PRO A 459 9.87 28.20 5.92
C PRO A 459 9.62 26.70 5.66
N ASP A 460 10.68 25.89 5.72
CA ASP A 460 10.53 24.45 5.89
C ASP A 460 9.82 24.19 7.24
N LEU A 461 8.65 23.56 7.19
CA LEU A 461 7.78 23.35 8.35
C LEU A 461 8.12 22.05 9.11
N SER A 462 9.02 21.22 8.59
CA SER A 462 9.45 19.98 9.22
C SER A 462 10.49 20.21 10.33
N THR A 463 10.90 19.14 11.01
CA THR A 463 12.04 19.14 11.94
C THR A 463 13.39 19.26 11.23
N GLN A 464 13.43 18.96 9.92
CA GLN A 464 14.62 18.98 9.06
C GLN A 464 15.68 17.97 9.52
N ASP A 465 15.27 16.82 10.07
CA ASP A 465 16.22 15.77 10.45
C ASP A 465 16.82 15.13 9.19
N PRO A 466 18.13 15.31 8.91
CA PRO A 466 18.74 14.75 7.71
C PRO A 466 18.76 13.21 7.71
N SER A 467 18.60 12.55 8.85
CA SER A 467 18.50 11.09 8.92
C SER A 467 17.18 10.55 8.35
N HIS A 468 16.17 11.42 8.19
CA HIS A 468 14.87 11.12 7.59
C HIS A 468 14.67 11.78 6.22
N ILE A 469 15.74 12.34 5.64
CA ILE A 469 15.76 12.87 4.26
C ILE A 469 16.70 11.97 3.44
N VAL A 470 16.30 10.72 3.29
CA VAL A 470 17.12 9.63 2.73
C VAL A 470 16.40 8.92 1.59
N SER A 471 17.15 8.23 0.73
CA SER A 471 16.54 7.41 -0.33
C SER A 471 15.85 6.17 0.23
N SER A 472 14.76 5.77 -0.42
CA SER A 472 13.96 4.58 -0.09
C SER A 472 14.32 3.37 -0.98
N GLY A 473 13.84 2.17 -0.62
CA GLY A 473 13.96 0.90 -1.37
C GLY A 473 15.10 -0.03 -0.93
N GLY A 474 16.01 0.46 -0.07
CA GLY A 474 17.13 -0.31 0.46
C GLY A 474 18.21 -0.61 -0.58
N ILE A 475 18.34 -1.89 -0.98
CA ILE A 475 19.42 -2.35 -1.87
C ILE A 475 19.32 -1.75 -3.27
N VAL A 476 18.09 -1.61 -3.77
CA VAL A 476 17.76 -0.98 -5.05
C VAL A 476 16.83 0.18 -4.72
N GLY A 477 17.18 1.39 -5.15
CA GLY A 477 16.42 2.60 -4.85
C GLY A 477 14.99 2.57 -5.40
N ASP A 478 14.06 3.21 -4.68
CA ASP A 478 12.69 3.49 -5.11
C ASP A 478 12.24 4.87 -4.60
N ASN A 479 12.60 5.93 -5.32
CA ASN A 479 12.33 7.32 -4.93
C ASN A 479 11.23 7.97 -5.79
N LEU A 480 9.98 7.46 -5.77
CA LEU A 480 8.87 8.12 -6.48
C LEU A 480 8.08 9.13 -5.61
N GLY A 481 8.51 9.34 -4.35
CA GLY A 481 7.90 10.29 -3.42
C GLY A 481 7.00 9.68 -2.34
N GLN A 482 6.75 8.36 -2.37
CA GLN A 482 5.89 7.64 -1.40
C GLN A 482 6.40 7.66 0.03
N PHE A 483 7.69 7.93 0.19
CA PHE A 483 8.39 7.89 1.46
C PHE A 483 9.24 9.13 1.67
N TYR A 484 8.90 10.26 1.03
CA TYR A 484 9.63 11.49 1.28
C TYR A 484 9.28 12.02 2.67
N GLY A 485 10.23 11.88 3.60
CA GLY A 485 10.14 12.39 4.95
C GLY A 485 10.29 13.91 5.06
N GLU A 486 9.91 14.43 6.23
CA GLU A 486 10.10 15.83 6.62
C GLU A 486 9.34 16.79 5.68
N VAL A 487 8.09 16.48 5.33
CA VAL A 487 7.27 17.29 4.40
C VAL A 487 5.91 17.65 4.99
N VAL A 488 5.32 18.74 4.49
CA VAL A 488 3.93 19.11 4.78
C VAL A 488 3.00 18.05 4.21
N PHE A 489 2.12 17.55 5.05
CA PHE A 489 1.19 16.45 4.77
C PHE A 489 -0.27 16.91 4.83
N ALA A 490 -0.57 17.98 5.57
CA ALA A 490 -1.91 18.58 5.64
C ALA A 490 -1.84 20.11 5.57
N ILE A 491 -2.76 20.73 4.83
CA ILE A 491 -2.97 22.19 4.78
C ILE A 491 -4.47 22.44 4.93
N ALA A 492 -4.85 23.24 5.93
CA ALA A 492 -6.26 23.49 6.25
C ALA A 492 -6.49 24.99 6.55
N PRO A 493 -6.91 25.78 5.55
CA PRO A 493 -7.34 27.16 5.78
C PRO A 493 -8.65 27.19 6.58
N SER A 494 -8.77 28.15 7.50
CA SER A 494 -10.00 28.34 8.28
C SER A 494 -11.10 28.94 7.41
N LYS A 495 -12.32 28.41 7.51
CA LYS A 495 -13.52 29.00 6.90
C LYS A 495 -14.08 30.21 7.67
N LEU A 496 -13.52 30.52 8.85
CA LEU A 496 -14.04 31.57 9.75
C LEU A 496 -13.14 32.80 9.88
N GLN A 497 -11.83 32.65 9.66
CA GLN A 497 -10.89 33.75 9.77
C GLN A 497 -9.96 33.80 8.56
N GLN A 498 -10.07 34.86 7.76
CA GLN A 498 -9.20 35.07 6.62
C GLN A 498 -7.72 35.13 7.04
N GLY A 499 -6.86 34.47 6.27
CA GLY A 499 -5.44 34.38 6.54
C GLY A 499 -5.04 33.43 7.68
N LEU A 500 -6.00 32.78 8.35
CA LEU A 500 -5.74 31.68 9.27
C LEU A 500 -5.58 30.37 8.49
N ILE A 501 -4.38 29.79 8.53
CA ILE A 501 -4.07 28.52 7.87
C ILE A 501 -3.37 27.63 8.88
N TRP A 502 -3.84 26.39 9.00
CA TRP A 502 -3.16 25.33 9.73
C TRP A 502 -2.36 24.45 8.77
N ALA A 503 -1.23 23.93 9.24
CA ALA A 503 -0.42 22.99 8.49
C ALA A 503 0.12 21.89 9.40
N GLY A 504 0.19 20.67 8.87
CA GLY A 504 0.69 19.48 9.55
C GLY A 504 1.76 18.79 8.70
N THR A 505 2.74 18.15 9.33
CA THR A 505 3.82 17.44 8.62
C THR A 505 3.85 15.94 8.95
N ASN A 506 4.52 15.14 8.12
CA ASN A 506 4.64 13.68 8.34
C ASN A 506 5.67 13.28 9.40
N ASP A 507 6.44 14.24 9.90
CA ASP A 507 7.33 14.16 11.06
C ASP A 507 6.70 14.68 12.38
N GLY A 508 5.44 15.10 12.33
CA GLY A 508 4.64 15.36 13.53
C GLY A 508 4.60 16.82 13.98
N GLN A 509 4.84 17.75 13.08
CA GLN A 509 4.77 19.18 13.39
C GLN A 509 3.40 19.76 13.06
N ILE A 510 2.88 20.61 13.96
CA ILE A 510 1.65 21.39 13.75
C ILE A 510 1.98 22.87 13.83
N TRP A 511 1.57 23.59 12.79
CA TRP A 511 1.78 25.02 12.66
C TRP A 511 0.47 25.72 12.34
N TYR A 512 0.41 27.01 12.70
CA TYR A 512 -0.57 27.91 12.11
C TYR A 512 0.05 29.26 11.72
N THR A 513 -0.58 29.93 10.78
CA THR A 513 -0.38 31.36 10.47
C THR A 513 -1.71 32.08 10.60
N LYS A 514 -1.72 33.37 10.95
CA LYS A 514 -2.92 34.23 10.99
C LYS A 514 -2.89 35.35 9.94
N ASN A 515 -1.84 35.40 9.13
CA ASN A 515 -1.57 36.48 8.19
C ASN A 515 -1.27 35.96 6.78
N GLY A 516 -1.86 34.82 6.41
CA GLY A 516 -1.76 34.27 5.06
C GLY A 516 -0.35 33.79 4.69
N GLY A 517 0.46 33.42 5.69
CA GLY A 517 1.77 32.81 5.52
C GLY A 517 2.97 33.72 5.82
N THR A 518 2.79 35.00 6.13
CA THR A 518 3.95 35.85 6.44
C THR A 518 4.68 35.40 7.71
N ASN A 519 3.95 34.95 8.75
CA ASN A 519 4.52 34.41 9.97
C ASN A 519 3.82 33.09 10.35
N TRP A 520 4.61 32.09 10.74
CA TRP A 520 4.13 30.78 11.19
C TRP A 520 4.51 30.54 12.65
N THR A 521 3.58 29.95 13.42
CA THR A 521 3.75 29.60 14.82
C THR A 521 3.67 28.09 14.97
N ASN A 522 4.74 27.45 15.46
CA ASN A 522 4.76 26.03 15.81
C ASN A 522 4.08 25.85 17.18
N VAL A 523 3.09 24.97 17.24
CA VAL A 523 2.35 24.66 18.46
C VAL A 523 2.50 23.21 18.92
N THR A 524 3.32 22.40 18.24
CA THR A 524 3.53 20.98 18.54
C THR A 524 3.92 20.75 19.99
N LYS A 525 4.86 21.56 20.51
CA LYS A 525 5.39 21.43 21.88
C LYS A 525 4.32 21.57 22.98
N ASN A 526 3.15 22.11 22.65
CA ASN A 526 2.05 22.29 23.59
C ASN A 526 1.20 21.01 23.73
N ILE A 527 1.38 20.01 22.85
CA ILE A 527 0.76 18.69 22.99
C ILE A 527 1.59 17.86 23.96
N LYS A 528 1.06 17.64 25.16
CA LYS A 528 1.76 16.88 26.19
C LYS A 528 1.77 15.40 25.86
N GLY A 529 2.95 14.79 25.88
CA GLY A 529 3.12 13.35 25.70
C GLY A 529 2.83 12.85 24.29
N LEU A 530 2.86 13.73 23.28
CA LEU A 530 2.82 13.33 21.87
C LEU A 530 4.05 12.44 21.59
N PRO A 531 3.88 11.20 21.12
CA PRO A 531 5.00 10.41 20.64
C PRO A 531 5.70 11.11 19.46
N ALA A 532 6.99 10.82 19.25
CA ALA A 532 7.72 11.38 18.13
C ALA A 532 7.26 10.75 16.79
N TRP A 533 7.46 11.48 15.70
CA TRP A 533 7.34 10.97 14.32
C TRP A 533 5.93 10.48 13.92
N GLY A 534 4.89 11.04 14.53
CA GLY A 534 3.52 10.81 14.11
C GLY A 534 3.17 11.62 12.88
N THR A 535 2.48 11.03 11.92
CA THR A 535 2.03 11.75 10.73
C THR A 535 0.78 12.54 11.03
N MET A 536 0.80 13.85 10.77
CA MET A 536 -0.39 14.70 10.85
C MET A 536 -1.28 14.44 9.62
N THR A 537 -2.15 13.44 9.71
CA THR A 537 -2.92 12.92 8.57
C THR A 537 -4.08 13.82 8.16
N SER A 538 -4.71 14.52 9.12
CA SER A 538 -5.75 15.51 8.86
C SER A 538 -5.76 16.61 9.92
N ILE A 539 -6.12 17.83 9.49
CA ILE A 539 -6.42 18.95 10.36
C ILE A 539 -7.78 19.52 9.94
N GLU A 540 -8.71 19.62 10.88
CA GLU A 540 -10.03 20.22 10.71
C GLU A 540 -10.14 21.50 11.55
N PRO A 541 -9.93 22.69 10.96
CA PRO A 541 -10.25 23.96 11.60
C PRO A 541 -11.75 24.03 11.86
N SER A 542 -12.15 24.41 13.08
CA SER A 542 -13.56 24.35 13.44
C SER A 542 -14.43 25.24 12.55
N HIS A 543 -15.63 24.75 12.26
CA HIS A 543 -16.69 25.48 11.57
C HIS A 543 -17.38 26.51 12.47
N PHE A 544 -17.05 26.54 13.76
CA PHE A 544 -17.79 27.34 14.74
C PHE A 544 -16.95 28.29 15.61
N ASP A 545 -15.64 28.11 15.67
CA ASP A 545 -14.72 28.96 16.44
C ASP A 545 -13.34 29.01 15.78
N PRO A 546 -12.81 30.21 15.44
CA PRO A 546 -11.52 30.31 14.73
C PRO A 546 -10.32 29.86 15.56
N GLY A 547 -10.42 29.84 16.91
CA GLY A 547 -9.37 29.34 17.80
C GLY A 547 -9.33 27.82 17.91
N SER A 548 -10.35 27.14 17.39
CA SER A 548 -10.55 25.71 17.55
C SER A 548 -10.12 24.94 16.30
N ALA A 549 -9.47 23.79 16.53
CA ALA A 549 -9.09 22.85 15.49
C ALA A 549 -8.99 21.44 16.06
N TYR A 550 -9.20 20.45 15.20
CA TYR A 550 -9.06 19.03 15.50
C TYR A 550 -7.98 18.44 14.61
N VAL A 551 -7.16 17.54 15.16
CA VAL A 551 -6.03 16.94 14.44
C VAL A 551 -6.03 15.44 14.67
N SER A 552 -5.98 14.66 13.59
CA SER A 552 -5.66 13.22 13.66
C SER A 552 -4.16 13.02 13.48
N VAL A 553 -3.59 12.14 14.31
CA VAL A 553 -2.17 11.79 14.23
C VAL A 553 -2.06 10.29 14.07
N ASP A 554 -1.26 9.86 13.10
CA ASP A 554 -1.06 8.46 12.79
C ASP A 554 0.36 8.02 13.12
N PHE A 555 0.48 7.02 13.98
CA PHE A 555 1.76 6.47 14.42
C PHE A 555 1.98 5.03 13.95
N HIS A 556 1.12 4.46 13.09
CA HIS A 556 1.23 3.04 12.75
C HIS A 556 2.55 2.72 12.04
N LEU A 557 3.10 3.67 11.28
CA LEU A 557 4.43 3.53 10.66
C LEU A 557 5.61 3.74 11.61
N VAL A 558 5.36 4.09 12.86
CA VAL A 558 6.36 4.02 13.94
C VAL A 558 5.91 3.05 15.02
N ASP A 559 5.26 1.98 14.55
CA ASP A 559 4.85 0.80 15.29
C ASP A 559 3.78 0.99 16.37
N ASN A 560 3.05 2.11 16.36
CA ASN A 560 1.96 2.38 17.32
C ASN A 560 0.61 2.58 16.62
N ARG A 561 -0.30 1.63 16.86
CA ARG A 561 -1.61 1.54 16.18
C ARG A 561 -2.77 2.09 17.03
N ASP A 562 -2.48 2.67 18.19
CA ASP A 562 -3.50 3.32 19.01
C ASP A 562 -4.11 4.52 18.27
N PRO A 563 -5.38 4.87 18.53
CA PRO A 563 -5.98 6.07 17.98
C PRO A 563 -5.44 7.33 18.66
N PHE A 564 -5.14 8.38 17.87
CA PHE A 564 -4.74 9.69 18.36
C PHE A 564 -5.52 10.81 17.66
N ILE A 565 -6.33 11.53 18.44
CA ILE A 565 -7.03 12.72 18.01
C ILE A 565 -6.87 13.79 19.10
N TYR A 566 -6.51 15.00 18.69
CA TYR A 566 -6.33 16.14 19.59
C TYR A 566 -7.23 17.30 19.18
N LYS A 567 -7.73 18.02 20.19
CA LYS A 567 -8.52 19.24 20.04
C LYS A 567 -7.81 20.41 20.71
N THR A 568 -7.77 21.54 20.04
CA THR A 568 -7.48 22.87 20.62
C THR A 568 -8.73 23.74 20.58
N THR A 569 -8.82 24.71 21.48
CA THR A 569 -9.79 25.82 21.43
C THR A 569 -9.16 27.21 21.58
N ASP A 570 -7.82 27.30 21.56
CA ASP A 570 -7.08 28.52 21.85
C ASP A 570 -5.87 28.73 20.92
N PHE A 571 -6.00 28.33 19.65
CA PHE A 571 -4.94 28.36 18.64
C PHE A 571 -3.72 27.50 19.01
N GLY A 572 -3.95 26.35 19.63
CA GLY A 572 -2.93 25.35 19.93
C GLY A 572 -2.08 25.70 21.14
N ASN A 573 -2.48 26.67 21.97
CA ASN A 573 -1.81 26.93 23.25
C ASN A 573 -2.06 25.79 24.23
N THR A 574 -3.23 25.17 24.18
CA THR A 574 -3.58 23.95 24.92
C THR A 574 -4.23 22.92 24.00
N TRP A 575 -3.99 21.64 24.32
CA TRP A 575 -4.51 20.50 23.57
C TRP A 575 -5.12 19.48 24.51
N THR A 576 -6.24 18.92 24.09
CA THR A 576 -6.95 17.84 24.78
C THR A 576 -7.09 16.64 23.85
N GLN A 577 -6.71 15.46 24.30
CA GLN A 577 -6.92 14.23 23.53
C GLN A 577 -8.40 13.82 23.61
N ILE A 578 -8.99 13.48 22.47
CA ILE A 578 -10.44 13.21 22.33
C ILE A 578 -10.70 11.86 21.64
N ILE A 579 -10.15 10.78 22.21
CA ILE A 579 -10.25 9.41 21.67
C ILE A 579 -11.29 8.54 22.40
N GLY A 580 -12.10 9.14 23.26
CA GLY A 580 -13.10 8.41 24.05
C GLY A 580 -14.12 7.73 23.15
N GLY A 581 -14.23 6.40 23.24
CA GLY A 581 -15.15 5.60 22.45
C GLY A 581 -14.52 4.91 21.23
N LEU A 582 -13.29 5.26 20.85
CA LEU A 582 -12.55 4.55 19.81
C LEU A 582 -11.93 3.26 20.37
N PRO A 583 -11.95 2.15 19.60
CA PRO A 583 -11.42 0.88 20.10
C PRO A 583 -9.88 0.86 20.03
N LYS A 584 -9.30 -0.21 20.60
CA LYS A 584 -7.88 -0.52 20.45
C LYS A 584 -7.74 -1.90 19.82
N HIS A 585 -7.21 -1.94 18.59
CA HIS A 585 -6.90 -3.16 17.84
C HIS A 585 -5.96 -2.79 16.69
N PRO A 586 -5.41 -3.77 15.92
CA PRO A 586 -4.43 -3.52 14.88
C PRO A 586 -4.79 -2.50 13.79
N LEU A 587 -6.08 -2.19 13.61
CA LEU A 587 -6.61 -1.30 12.56
C LEU A 587 -7.24 -0.02 13.12
N ALA A 588 -6.99 0.29 14.41
CA ALA A 588 -7.62 1.41 15.11
C ALA A 588 -6.93 2.77 14.88
N TYR A 589 -5.80 2.80 14.17
CA TYR A 589 -5.09 4.05 13.83
C TYR A 589 -6.00 4.99 13.04
N VAL A 590 -5.99 6.28 13.39
CA VAL A 590 -6.90 7.29 12.83
C VAL A 590 -6.23 7.96 11.63
N ARG A 591 -6.92 7.98 10.49
CA ARG A 591 -6.44 8.59 9.25
C ARG A 591 -7.10 9.93 8.96
N VAL A 592 -8.32 10.17 9.45
CA VAL A 592 -9.05 11.43 9.20
C VAL A 592 -9.98 11.77 10.35
N ILE A 593 -10.15 13.07 10.58
CA ILE A 593 -11.15 13.67 11.48
C ILE A 593 -11.89 14.78 10.71
N ALA A 594 -13.20 14.87 10.91
CA ALA A 594 -14.05 15.94 10.35
C ALA A 594 -15.06 16.42 11.40
N GLU A 595 -15.36 17.72 11.41
CA GLU A 595 -16.40 18.34 12.25
C GLU A 595 -17.67 18.53 11.40
N ASP A 596 -18.83 18.19 11.95
CA ASP A 596 -20.09 18.48 11.26
C ASP A 596 -20.29 20.01 11.17
N PRO A 597 -20.49 20.58 9.97
CA PRO A 597 -20.62 22.02 9.80
C PRO A 597 -21.92 22.61 10.36
N SER A 598 -22.91 21.77 10.67
CA SER A 598 -24.24 22.17 11.18
C SER A 598 -24.43 21.84 12.66
N VAL A 599 -23.72 20.85 13.20
CA VAL A 599 -23.90 20.34 14.57
C VAL A 599 -22.61 20.51 15.37
N ARG A 600 -22.56 21.57 16.19
CA ARG A 600 -21.42 21.85 17.07
C ARG A 600 -21.10 20.65 17.97
N GLY A 601 -19.87 20.16 17.87
CA GLY A 601 -19.34 19.07 18.71
C GLY A 601 -19.62 17.67 18.19
N LEU A 602 -20.34 17.51 17.07
CA LEU A 602 -20.39 16.25 16.34
C LEU A 602 -19.14 16.12 15.47
N LEU A 603 -18.43 15.01 15.61
CA LEU A 603 -17.21 14.69 14.88
C LEU A 603 -17.35 13.32 14.23
N PHE A 604 -16.69 13.13 13.10
CA PHE A 604 -16.54 11.85 12.43
C PHE A 604 -15.07 11.47 12.36
N ALA A 605 -14.73 10.25 12.79
CA ALA A 605 -13.36 9.75 12.73
C ALA A 605 -13.26 8.53 11.81
N GLY A 606 -12.37 8.59 10.81
CA GLY A 606 -12.05 7.45 9.96
C GLY A 606 -10.79 6.74 10.46
N THR A 607 -10.90 5.44 10.75
CA THR A 607 -9.78 4.57 11.12
C THR A 607 -9.33 3.72 9.94
N GLY A 608 -8.31 2.89 10.13
CA GLY A 608 -7.86 1.90 9.13
C GLY A 608 -8.94 0.91 8.66
N ASN A 609 -10.10 0.84 9.31
CA ASN A 609 -11.17 -0.09 8.93
C ASN A 609 -12.62 0.36 9.16
N ALA A 610 -12.87 1.51 9.79
CA ALA A 610 -14.22 1.92 10.17
C ALA A 610 -14.38 3.44 10.26
N ILE A 611 -15.63 3.88 10.35
CA ILE A 611 -16.02 5.27 10.62
C ILE A 611 -16.78 5.29 11.94
N TYR A 612 -16.44 6.25 12.82
CA TYR A 612 -17.03 6.44 14.15
C TYR A 612 -17.72 7.79 14.27
#